data_AF-A0A443RWX3-F1
#
_entry.id   AF-A0A443RWX3-F1
#
_cell.length_a   1.000
_cell.length_b   1.000
_cell.length_c   1.000
_cell.angle_alpha   90.00
_cell.angle_beta   90.00
_cell.angle_gamma   90.00
#
_symmetry.space_group_name_H-M   'P 1'
#
loop_
_entity.id
_entity.type
_entity.pdbx_description
1 polymer ?
#
loop_
_entity_poly.entity_id
_entity_poly.type
_entity_poly.pdbx_seq_one_letter_code
_entity_poly.pdbx_strand_id
1 'polypeptide(L)'
;MNEECLKLKEKLFESSKSEFVHIRPLMIEVAFNIIAKTAMGITLDQTIDNVEEFVRCLERILSTVNSRIYNPLNWYDFVFYKRHIGKQMKNDIKLIKHFTHGVINERRINFKPEHKLSTSNRMVFLDLLLTLQSEDASTTDDDICDDVLTFMIAGQHTSSTCLTWTLFLLGIHIQSQQKIIEEVNAIFGDDRDRH
;
A
#
# COMPACT_ATOMS: atom_id res chain seq x y z
N MET A 1 -13.30 4.31 5.16
CA MET A 1 -12.08 5.14 5.25
C MET A 1 -11.77 5.52 6.70
N ASN A 2 -12.78 5.77 7.54
CA ASN A 2 -12.55 6.25 8.90
C ASN A 2 -11.91 5.25 9.88
N GLU A 3 -12.11 3.94 9.69
CA GLU A 3 -11.58 2.90 10.58
C GLU A 3 -10.05 2.88 10.67
N GLU A 4 -9.35 2.99 9.53
CA GLU A 4 -7.88 3.03 9.52
C GLU A 4 -7.32 4.31 10.14
N CYS A 5 -8.03 5.44 9.97
CA CYS A 5 -7.69 6.69 10.63
C CYS A 5 -7.87 6.60 12.16
N LEU A 6 -8.89 5.87 12.65
CA LEU A 6 -9.10 5.63 14.07
C LEU A 6 -7.98 4.75 14.67
N LYS A 7 -7.65 3.63 14.00
CA LYS A 7 -6.51 2.79 14.40
C LYS A 7 -5.20 3.58 14.42
N LEU A 8 -4.97 4.42 13.42
CA LEU A 8 -3.80 5.29 13.37
C LEU A 8 -3.78 6.26 14.56
N LYS A 9 -4.91 6.90 14.88
CA LYS A 9 -5.03 7.82 16.01
C LYS A 9 -4.68 7.12 17.33
N GLU A 10 -5.20 5.91 17.55
CA GLU A 10 -4.90 5.11 18.75
C GLU A 10 -3.40 4.78 18.83
N LYS A 11 -2.80 4.26 17.75
CA LYS A 11 -1.37 3.96 17.68
C LYS A 11 -0.49 5.20 17.89
N LEU A 12 -0.87 6.34 17.33
CA LEU A 12 -0.17 7.61 17.54
C LEU A 12 -0.27 8.08 18.99
N PHE A 13 -1.45 7.97 19.61
CA PHE A 13 -1.66 8.35 21.00
C PHE A 13 -0.82 7.47 21.94
N GLU A 14 -0.78 6.16 21.70
CA GLU A 14 0.08 5.25 22.46
C GLU A 14 1.57 5.55 22.26
N SER A 15 1.98 5.78 21.01
CA SER A 15 3.37 6.10 20.68
C SER A 15 3.81 7.43 21.28
N SER A 16 2.90 8.40 21.43
CA SER A 16 3.18 9.73 22.00
C SER A 16 3.60 9.71 23.47
N LYS A 17 3.45 8.56 24.15
CA LYS A 17 3.96 8.34 25.51
C LYS A 17 5.49 8.24 25.55
N SER A 18 6.14 8.00 24.41
CA SER A 18 7.59 7.94 24.27
C SER A 18 8.18 9.31 23.97
N GLU A 19 9.45 9.53 24.31
CA GLU A 19 10.16 10.79 24.02
C GLU A 19 10.26 11.08 22.51
N PHE A 20 10.45 10.04 21.70
CA PHE A 20 10.52 10.13 20.25
C PHE A 20 9.56 9.14 19.60
N VAL A 21 8.86 9.60 18.55
CA VAL A 21 7.95 8.78 17.76
C VAL A 21 8.46 8.66 16.33
N HIS A 22 8.75 7.44 15.90
CA HIS A 22 9.11 7.16 14.52
C HIS A 22 7.83 7.01 13.69
N ILE A 23 7.39 8.09 13.03
CA ILE A 23 6.09 8.16 12.35
C ILE A 23 6.01 7.35 11.04
N ARG A 24 7.14 7.11 10.37
CA ARG A 24 7.17 6.53 9.01
C ARG A 24 6.53 5.12 8.92
N PRO A 25 6.81 4.16 9.82
CA PRO A 25 6.18 2.84 9.84
C PRO A 25 4.67 2.93 10.01
N LEU A 26 4.17 3.86 10.85
CA LEU A 26 2.74 4.08 11.03
C LEU A 26 2.09 4.58 9.73
N MET A 27 2.75 5.51 9.02
CA MET A 27 2.25 5.99 7.73
C MET A 27 2.29 4.93 6.63
N ILE A 28 3.31 4.06 6.65
CA ILE A 28 3.42 2.92 5.73
C ILE A 28 2.28 1.94 5.96
N GLU A 29 2.02 1.58 7.21
CA GLU A 29 0.96 0.64 7.57
C GLU A 29 -0.41 1.16 7.14
N VAL A 30 -0.72 2.42 7.46
CA VAL A 30 -2.02 3.03 7.11
C VAL A 30 -2.19 3.16 5.61
N ALA A 31 -1.15 3.60 4.88
CA ALA A 31 -1.22 3.69 3.42
C ALA A 31 -1.44 2.30 2.79
N PHE A 32 -0.79 1.27 3.32
CA PHE A 32 -0.98 -0.11 2.87
C PHE A 32 -2.40 -0.62 3.14
N ASN A 33 -2.93 -0.42 4.34
CA ASN A 33 -4.29 -0.83 4.69
C ASN A 33 -5.35 -0.10 3.85
N ILE A 34 -5.15 1.21 3.60
CA ILE A 34 -6.06 1.99 2.74
C ILE A 34 -6.05 1.44 1.31
N ILE A 35 -4.88 1.23 0.68
CA ILE A 35 -4.85 0.72 -0.70
C ILE A 35 -5.37 -0.71 -0.80
N ALA A 36 -5.05 -1.57 0.17
CA ALA A 36 -5.56 -2.94 0.24
C ALA A 36 -7.10 -2.96 0.32
N LYS A 37 -7.69 -2.13 1.20
CA LYS A 37 -9.16 -2.06 1.36
C LYS A 37 -9.86 -1.41 0.17
N THR A 38 -9.31 -0.31 -0.35
CA THR A 38 -9.98 0.51 -1.37
C THR A 38 -9.78 0.01 -2.80
N ALA A 39 -8.59 -0.48 -3.14
CA ALA A 39 -8.27 -0.93 -4.50
C ALA A 39 -8.35 -2.46 -4.63
N MET A 40 -7.96 -3.22 -3.60
CA MET A 40 -7.95 -4.70 -3.66
C MET A 40 -9.18 -5.34 -3.03
N GLY A 41 -9.94 -4.59 -2.24
CA GLY A 41 -11.16 -5.08 -1.59
C GLY A 41 -10.89 -6.13 -0.51
N ILE A 42 -9.71 -6.09 0.12
CA ILE A 42 -9.32 -7.00 1.20
C ILE A 42 -9.19 -6.24 2.52
N THR A 43 -9.52 -6.89 3.64
CA THR A 43 -9.26 -6.37 4.98
C THR A 43 -8.12 -7.17 5.60
N LEU A 44 -6.99 -6.49 5.86
CA LEU A 44 -5.76 -7.16 6.27
C LEU A 44 -5.75 -7.65 7.72
N ASP A 45 -6.68 -7.19 8.57
CA ASP A 45 -6.74 -7.59 9.99
C ASP A 45 -7.15 -9.05 10.22
N GLN A 46 -7.64 -9.75 9.18
CA GLN A 46 -8.31 -11.04 9.36
C GLN A 46 -7.71 -12.20 8.56
N THR A 47 -6.86 -11.97 7.56
CA THR A 47 -6.65 -13.02 6.55
C THR A 47 -5.23 -13.33 6.09
N ILE A 48 -4.20 -12.53 6.39
CA ILE A 48 -2.88 -12.75 5.74
C ILE A 48 -1.71 -12.62 6.72
N ASP A 49 -1.12 -13.77 7.08
CA ASP A 49 0.18 -13.83 7.73
C ASP A 49 1.24 -13.11 6.85
N ASN A 50 2.18 -12.41 7.49
CA ASN A 50 3.37 -11.82 6.86
C ASN A 50 3.21 -10.48 6.10
N VAL A 51 2.19 -9.65 6.38
CA VAL A 51 2.12 -8.26 5.85
C VAL A 51 3.39 -7.46 6.17
N GLU A 52 3.92 -7.60 7.38
CA GLU A 52 5.16 -6.94 7.77
C GLU A 52 6.34 -7.42 6.91
N GLU A 53 6.42 -8.72 6.62
CA GLU A 53 7.47 -9.27 5.76
C GLU A 53 7.31 -8.78 4.32
N PHE A 54 6.08 -8.69 3.81
CA PHE A 54 5.77 -8.13 2.50
C PHE A 54 6.27 -6.69 2.38
N VAL A 55 5.92 -5.82 3.34
CA VAL A 55 6.36 -4.43 3.38
C VAL A 55 7.89 -4.34 3.45
N ARG A 56 8.53 -5.13 4.31
CA ARG A 56 10.00 -5.19 4.41
C ARG A 56 10.65 -5.63 3.10
N CYS A 57 10.09 -6.60 2.40
CA CYS A 57 10.59 -7.05 1.10
C CYS A 57 10.46 -5.96 0.04
N LEU A 58 9.32 -5.26 -0.01
CA LEU A 58 9.12 -4.12 -0.91
C LEU A 58 10.16 -3.02 -0.68
N GLU A 59 10.42 -2.64 0.57
CA GLU A 59 11.44 -1.64 0.89
C GLU A 59 12.84 -2.07 0.45
N ARG A 60 13.20 -3.36 0.65
CA ARG A 60 14.49 -3.91 0.17
C ARG A 60 14.59 -3.88 -1.35
N ILE A 61 13.50 -4.23 -2.05
CA ILE A 61 13.44 -4.19 -3.51
C ILE A 61 13.66 -2.75 -4.00
N LEU A 62 12.92 -1.77 -3.47
CA LEU A 62 13.04 -0.38 -3.89
C LEU A 62 14.43 0.20 -3.58
N SER A 63 15.00 -0.12 -2.42
CA SER A 63 16.38 0.25 -2.08
C SER A 63 17.39 -0.34 -3.06
N THR A 64 17.20 -1.61 -3.44
CA THR A 64 18.05 -2.31 -4.41
C THR A 64 17.91 -1.71 -5.81
N VAL A 65 16.69 -1.36 -6.24
CA VAL A 65 16.43 -0.68 -7.52
C VAL A 65 17.11 0.68 -7.54
N ASN A 66 16.97 1.49 -6.49
CA ASN A 66 17.65 2.77 -6.37
C ASN A 66 19.18 2.62 -6.44
N SER A 67 19.75 1.64 -5.72
CA SER A 67 21.19 1.35 -5.80
C SER A 67 21.63 0.92 -7.20
N ARG A 68 20.78 0.17 -7.93
CA ARG A 68 21.04 -0.27 -9.30
C ARG A 68 21.02 0.89 -10.29
N ILE A 69 20.15 1.88 -10.11
CA ILE A 69 20.08 3.08 -10.96
C ILE A 69 21.44 3.81 -10.97
N TYR A 70 22.05 4.01 -9.80
CA TYR A 70 23.30 4.77 -9.67
C TYR A 70 24.58 3.97 -9.90
N ASN A 71 24.50 2.65 -10.11
CA ASN A 71 25.68 1.79 -10.27
C ASN A 71 25.69 1.11 -11.66
N PRO A 72 26.45 1.63 -12.64
CA PRO A 72 26.53 1.07 -13.99
C PRO A 72 26.94 -0.42 -14.04
N LEU A 73 27.73 -0.89 -13.08
CA LEU A 73 28.11 -2.32 -13.01
C LEU A 73 26.91 -3.24 -12.74
N ASN A 74 25.86 -2.71 -12.12
CA ASN A 74 24.62 -3.43 -11.85
C ASN A 74 23.61 -3.34 -12.99
N TRP A 75 23.87 -2.59 -14.07
CA TRP A 75 22.91 -2.47 -15.18
C TRP A 75 22.79 -3.77 -15.96
N TYR A 76 23.88 -4.52 -16.11
CA TYR A 76 23.88 -5.83 -16.74
C TYR A 76 23.24 -6.89 -15.83
N ASP A 77 22.05 -7.38 -16.19
CA ASP A 77 21.29 -8.37 -15.42
C ASP A 77 22.12 -9.59 -15.01
N PHE A 78 22.91 -10.12 -15.93
CA PHE A 78 23.77 -11.27 -15.67
C PHE A 78 24.76 -11.04 -14.52
N VAL A 79 25.38 -9.86 -14.49
CA VAL A 79 26.32 -9.47 -13.44
C VAL A 79 25.57 -9.26 -12.14
N PHE A 80 24.46 -8.50 -12.20
CA PHE A 80 23.65 -8.17 -11.04
C PHE A 80 23.11 -9.41 -10.31
N TYR A 81 22.48 -10.33 -11.04
CA TYR A 81 21.87 -11.53 -10.45
C TYR A 81 22.86 -12.60 -10.00
N LYS A 82 24.15 -12.47 -10.36
CA LYS A 82 25.22 -13.29 -9.77
C LYS A 82 25.68 -12.79 -8.40
N ARG A 83 25.53 -11.50 -8.12
CA ARG A 83 25.89 -10.88 -6.83
C ARG A 83 24.87 -11.23 -5.74
N HIS A 84 25.29 -11.11 -4.48
CA HIS A 84 24.41 -11.33 -3.32
C HIS A 84 23.14 -10.48 -3.38
N ILE A 85 23.28 -9.19 -3.70
CA ILE A 85 22.15 -8.24 -3.79
C ILE A 85 21.10 -8.63 -4.84
N GLY A 86 21.53 -9.11 -6.02
CA GLY A 86 20.60 -9.56 -7.05
C GLY A 86 19.94 -10.91 -6.72
N LYS A 87 20.67 -11.82 -6.06
CA LYS A 87 20.08 -13.07 -5.53
C LYS A 87 19.03 -12.78 -4.46
N GLN A 88 19.30 -11.84 -3.57
CA GLN A 88 18.35 -11.39 -2.54
C GLN A 88 17.11 -10.76 -3.18
N MET A 89 17.27 -9.85 -4.13
CA MET A 89 16.14 -9.25 -4.87
C MET A 89 15.26 -10.31 -5.56
N LYS A 90 15.86 -11.37 -6.11
CA LYS A 90 15.09 -12.50 -6.69
C LYS A 90 14.24 -13.23 -5.65
N ASN A 91 14.75 -13.43 -4.45
CA ASN A 91 13.99 -14.06 -3.37
C ASN A 91 12.87 -13.13 -2.87
N ASP A 92 13.16 -11.83 -2.74
CA ASP A 92 12.20 -10.83 -2.32
C ASP A 92 11.03 -10.74 -3.33
N ILE A 93 11.34 -10.73 -4.64
CA ILE A 93 10.33 -10.74 -5.71
C ILE A 93 9.43 -11.98 -5.60
N LYS A 94 10.00 -13.17 -5.34
CA LYS A 94 9.20 -14.39 -5.18
C LYS A 94 8.25 -14.29 -3.99
N LEU A 95 8.71 -13.72 -2.87
CA LEU A 95 7.87 -13.57 -1.68
C LEU A 95 6.71 -12.60 -1.92
N ILE A 96 6.97 -11.43 -2.52
CA ILE A 96 5.91 -10.45 -2.80
C ILE A 96 4.91 -10.98 -3.83
N LYS A 97 5.35 -11.75 -4.84
CA LYS A 97 4.46 -12.42 -5.78
C LYS A 97 3.62 -13.48 -5.08
N HIS A 98 4.23 -14.30 -4.23
CA HIS A 98 3.49 -15.31 -3.46
C HIS A 98 2.38 -14.69 -2.58
N PHE A 99 2.72 -13.64 -1.84
CA PHE A 99 1.75 -12.88 -1.06
C PHE A 99 0.61 -12.32 -1.94
N THR A 100 0.96 -11.72 -3.08
CA THR A 100 -0.02 -11.11 -3.99
C THR A 100 -0.95 -12.15 -4.64
N HIS A 101 -0.43 -13.33 -5.01
CA HIS A 101 -1.30 -14.41 -5.46
C HIS A 101 -2.26 -14.86 -4.37
N GLY A 102 -1.85 -14.86 -3.10
CA GLY A 102 -2.73 -15.10 -1.96
C GLY A 102 -3.92 -14.12 -1.93
N VAL A 103 -3.63 -12.82 -2.03
CA VAL A 103 -4.63 -11.74 -2.12
C VAL A 103 -5.59 -11.96 -3.28
N ILE A 104 -5.06 -12.24 -4.48
CA ILE A 104 -5.87 -12.44 -5.69
C ILE A 104 -6.78 -13.65 -5.54
N ASN A 105 -6.27 -14.76 -5.01
CA ASN A 105 -7.03 -16.00 -4.82
C ASN A 105 -8.14 -15.83 -3.77
N GLU A 106 -7.87 -15.14 -2.66
CA GLU A 106 -8.89 -14.82 -1.67
C GLU A 106 -10.02 -13.98 -2.27
N ARG A 107 -9.67 -12.97 -3.08
CA ARG A 107 -10.68 -12.15 -3.76
C ARG A 107 -11.49 -12.96 -4.76
N ARG A 108 -10.84 -13.86 -5.53
CA ARG A 108 -11.50 -14.74 -6.50
C ARG A 108 -12.58 -15.63 -5.88
N ILE A 109 -12.38 -16.15 -4.67
CA ILE A 109 -13.37 -16.99 -3.97
C ILE A 109 -14.68 -16.23 -3.74
N ASN A 110 -14.57 -14.93 -3.43
CA ASN A 110 -15.72 -14.07 -3.15
C ASN A 110 -16.26 -13.35 -4.40
N PHE A 111 -15.55 -13.44 -5.52
CA PHE A 111 -15.87 -12.77 -6.77
C PHE A 111 -16.92 -13.58 -7.57
N LYS A 112 -18.03 -12.93 -7.92
CA LYS A 112 -19.05 -13.49 -8.83
C LYS A 112 -19.05 -12.71 -10.14
N PRO A 113 -18.71 -13.35 -11.27
CA PRO A 113 -18.58 -12.66 -12.57
C PRO A 113 -19.93 -12.20 -13.17
N GLU A 114 -21.07 -12.55 -12.55
CA GLU A 114 -22.40 -12.29 -13.11
C GLU A 114 -22.82 -10.81 -13.13
N HIS A 115 -22.06 -9.92 -12.49
CA HIS A 115 -22.19 -8.50 -12.71
C HIS A 115 -21.41 -8.10 -13.97
N LYS A 116 -22.05 -8.26 -15.15
CA LYS A 116 -21.74 -7.38 -16.31
C LYS A 116 -21.56 -5.98 -15.77
N LEU A 117 -20.54 -5.23 -16.25
CA LEU A 117 -20.24 -3.82 -15.97
C LEU A 117 -21.51 -2.97 -15.83
N SER A 118 -22.20 -3.10 -14.70
CA SER A 118 -23.44 -2.43 -14.42
C SER A 118 -22.99 -1.19 -13.69
N THR A 119 -23.28 -0.05 -14.29
CA THR A 119 -22.97 1.30 -13.83
C THR A 119 -23.46 1.61 -12.40
N SER A 120 -24.12 0.66 -11.73
CA SER A 120 -24.72 0.81 -10.41
C SER A 120 -23.91 0.21 -9.25
N ASN A 121 -22.92 -0.67 -9.48
CA ASN A 121 -22.07 -1.21 -8.41
C ASN A 121 -20.62 -0.74 -8.59
N ARG A 122 -20.08 -0.01 -7.60
CA ARG A 122 -18.67 0.40 -7.58
C ARG A 122 -17.79 -0.84 -7.44
N MET A 123 -17.16 -1.26 -8.54
CA MET A 123 -16.13 -2.30 -8.53
C MET A 123 -14.83 -1.70 -7.99
N VAL A 124 -14.10 -2.49 -7.20
CA VAL A 124 -12.71 -2.14 -6.84
C VAL A 124 -11.77 -2.52 -7.99
N PHE A 125 -10.55 -2.00 -7.97
CA PHE A 125 -9.58 -2.21 -9.05
C PHE A 125 -9.30 -3.70 -9.32
N LEU A 126 -9.14 -4.52 -8.26
CA LEU A 126 -8.93 -5.96 -8.43
C LEU A 126 -10.12 -6.67 -9.09
N ASP A 127 -11.35 -6.26 -8.79
CA ASP A 127 -12.55 -6.82 -9.44
C ASP A 127 -12.54 -6.51 -10.94
N LEU A 128 -12.13 -5.30 -11.33
CA LEU A 128 -11.99 -4.92 -12.73
C LEU A 128 -11.01 -5.82 -13.47
N LEU A 129 -9.84 -6.11 -12.89
CA LEU A 129 -8.84 -7.01 -13.49
C LEU A 129 -9.39 -8.44 -13.65
N LEU A 130 -10.12 -8.94 -12.65
CA LEU A 130 -10.74 -10.27 -12.70
C LEU A 130 -11.86 -10.35 -13.74
N THR A 131 -12.67 -9.28 -13.89
CA THR A 131 -13.66 -9.18 -14.97
C THR A 131 -12.99 -9.20 -16.34
N LEU A 132 -11.94 -8.40 -16.55
CA LEU A 132 -11.21 -8.35 -17.82
C LEU A 132 -10.62 -9.71 -18.19
N GLN A 133 -10.04 -10.44 -17.22
CA GLN A 133 -9.54 -11.80 -17.45
C GLN A 133 -10.65 -12.78 -17.84
N SER A 134 -11.85 -12.63 -17.28
CA SER A 134 -12.99 -13.48 -17.65
C SER A 134 -13.50 -13.21 -19.08
N GLU A 135 -13.28 -12.01 -19.60
CA GLU A 135 -13.65 -11.59 -20.96
C GLU A 135 -12.54 -11.89 -21.98
N ASP A 136 -11.26 -11.82 -21.56
CA ASP A 136 -10.08 -12.09 -22.38
C ASP A 136 -9.13 -13.09 -21.69
N ALA A 137 -9.21 -14.35 -22.12
CA ALA A 137 -8.39 -15.44 -21.61
C ALA A 137 -6.88 -15.32 -21.95
N SER A 138 -6.46 -14.32 -22.72
CA SER A 138 -5.04 -14.05 -22.95
C SER A 138 -4.33 -13.40 -21.75
N THR A 139 -5.10 -12.81 -20.82
CA THR A 139 -4.57 -12.22 -19.58
C THR A 139 -4.21 -13.33 -18.58
N THR A 140 -2.92 -13.47 -18.26
CA THR A 140 -2.45 -14.51 -17.35
C THR A 140 -2.58 -14.10 -15.89
N ASP A 141 -2.51 -15.09 -14.98
CA ASP A 141 -2.50 -14.83 -13.54
C ASP A 141 -1.25 -14.02 -13.10
N ASP A 142 -0.14 -14.18 -13.82
CA ASP A 142 1.08 -13.41 -13.58
C ASP A 142 0.90 -11.95 -14.00
N ASP A 143 0.19 -11.67 -15.09
CA ASP A 143 -0.10 -10.29 -15.54
C ASP A 143 -0.95 -9.55 -14.50
N ILE A 144 -2.01 -10.20 -13.98
CA ILE A 144 -2.83 -9.63 -12.90
C ILE A 144 -1.99 -9.42 -11.63
N CYS A 145 -1.13 -10.37 -11.29
CA CYS A 145 -0.24 -10.26 -10.13
C CYS A 145 0.69 -9.05 -10.25
N ASP A 146 1.26 -8.82 -11.44
CA ASP A 146 2.16 -7.71 -11.70
C ASP A 146 1.44 -6.35 -11.68
N ASP A 147 0.21 -6.27 -12.21
CA ASP A 147 -0.64 -5.06 -12.12
C ASP A 147 -1.04 -4.74 -10.67
N VAL A 148 -1.49 -5.75 -9.93
CA VAL A 148 -1.86 -5.62 -8.51
C VAL A 148 -0.66 -5.15 -7.68
N LEU A 149 0.51 -5.77 -7.86
CA LEU A 149 1.75 -5.34 -7.20
C LEU A 149 2.09 -3.89 -7.53
N THR A 150 2.02 -3.51 -8.81
CA THR A 150 2.33 -2.15 -9.27
C THR A 150 1.46 -1.12 -8.57
N PHE A 151 0.14 -1.34 -8.51
CA PHE A 151 -0.80 -0.42 -7.85
C PHE A 151 -0.63 -0.39 -6.33
N MET A 152 -0.40 -1.53 -5.67
CA MET A 152 -0.13 -1.57 -4.23
C MET A 152 1.12 -0.75 -3.87
N ILE A 153 2.22 -0.97 -4.60
CA ILE A 153 3.50 -0.26 -4.38
C ILE A 153 3.33 1.24 -4.62
N ALA A 154 2.72 1.62 -5.75
CA ALA A 154 2.52 3.02 -6.12
C ALA A 154 1.67 3.76 -5.09
N GLY A 155 0.57 3.15 -4.64
CA GLY A 155 -0.34 3.75 -3.65
C GLY A 155 0.28 3.85 -2.26
N GLN A 156 0.99 2.81 -1.82
CA GLN A 156 1.56 2.74 -0.48
C GLN A 156 2.77 3.68 -0.31
N HIS A 157 3.80 3.53 -1.13
CA HIS A 157 5.08 4.21 -0.90
C HIS A 157 4.99 5.72 -1.08
N THR A 158 4.27 6.19 -2.10
CA THR A 158 4.12 7.63 -2.37
C THR A 158 3.27 8.30 -1.29
N SER A 159 2.12 7.72 -0.94
CA SER A 159 1.21 8.26 0.07
C SER A 159 1.83 8.24 1.46
N SER A 160 2.48 7.15 1.88
CA SER A 160 3.15 7.08 3.18
C SER A 160 4.28 8.10 3.30
N THR A 161 5.04 8.33 2.24
CA THR A 161 6.08 9.37 2.19
C THR A 161 5.47 10.76 2.28
N CYS A 162 4.40 11.04 1.52
CA CYS A 162 3.69 12.31 1.55
C CYS A 162 3.13 12.60 2.95
N LEU A 163 2.45 11.63 3.58
CA LEU A 163 1.91 11.76 4.92
C LEU A 163 3.02 11.98 5.97
N THR A 164 4.12 11.25 5.87
CA THR A 164 5.29 11.40 6.75
C THR A 164 5.83 12.83 6.70
N TRP A 165 6.07 13.35 5.50
CA TRP A 165 6.57 14.72 5.32
C TRP A 165 5.54 15.77 5.72
N THR A 166 4.26 15.53 5.46
CA THR A 166 3.18 16.42 5.87
C THR A 166 3.17 16.57 7.39
N LEU A 167 3.17 15.47 8.15
CA LEU A 167 3.22 15.51 9.61
C LEU A 167 4.48 16.19 10.14
N PHE A 168 5.64 15.90 9.54
CA PHE A 168 6.90 16.56 9.88
C PHE A 168 6.82 18.09 9.69
N LEU A 169 6.36 18.54 8.52
CA LEU A 169 6.25 19.96 8.19
C LEU A 169 5.23 20.66 9.10
N LEU A 170 4.10 20.02 9.41
CA LEU A 170 3.13 20.57 10.36
C LEU A 170 3.70 20.70 11.77
N GLY A 171 4.55 19.75 12.19
CA GLY A 171 5.22 19.79 13.50
C GLY A 171 6.19 20.97 13.65
N ILE A 172 6.81 21.44 12.56
CA ILE A 172 7.76 22.57 12.59
C ILE A 172 7.13 23.91 12.17
N HIS A 173 5.94 23.90 11.55
CA HIS A 173 5.22 25.10 11.10
C HIS A 173 3.88 25.27 11.84
N ILE A 174 3.96 25.66 13.11
CA ILE A 174 2.81 25.80 14.04
C ILE A 174 1.71 26.70 13.45
N GLN A 175 2.05 27.79 12.76
CA GLN A 175 1.06 28.67 12.13
C GLN A 175 0.24 27.96 11.05
N SER A 176 0.86 27.09 10.25
CA SER A 176 0.17 26.29 9.24
C SER A 176 -0.69 25.20 9.89
N GLN A 177 -0.18 24.54 10.94
CA GLN A 177 -0.94 23.57 11.72
C GLN A 177 -2.22 24.19 12.30
N GLN A 178 -2.11 25.38 12.91
CA GLN A 178 -3.25 26.06 13.51
C GLN A 178 -4.34 26.39 12.49
N LYS A 179 -3.97 26.88 11.30
CA LYS A 179 -4.91 27.17 10.21
C LYS A 179 -5.67 25.92 9.74
N ILE A 180 -4.99 24.78 9.63
CA ILE A 180 -5.64 23.52 9.25
C ILE A 180 -6.60 23.07 10.35
N ILE A 181 -6.24 23.19 11.63
CA ILE A 181 -7.13 22.87 12.74
C ILE A 181 -8.38 23.76 12.71
N GLU A 182 -8.22 25.06 12.46
CA GLU A 182 -9.33 26.01 12.31
C GLU A 182 -10.24 25.64 11.13
N GLU A 183 -9.68 25.27 9.99
CA GLU A 183 -10.44 24.83 8.81
C GLU A 183 -11.23 23.54 9.10
N VAL A 184 -10.58 22.53 9.68
CA VAL A 184 -11.23 21.27 10.07
C VAL A 184 -12.36 21.54 11.07
N ASN A 185 -12.14 22.36 12.09
CA ASN A 185 -13.18 22.71 13.05
C ASN A 185 -14.33 23.52 12.41
N ALA A 186 -14.05 24.36 11.42
CA ALA A 186 -15.08 25.12 10.72
C ALA A 186 -15.98 24.24 9.84
N ILE A 187 -15.41 23.19 9.22
CA ILE A 187 -16.15 22.25 8.36
C ILE A 187 -16.95 21.25 9.19
N PHE A 188 -16.33 20.67 10.23
CA PHE A 188 -16.91 19.55 10.99
C PHE A 188 -17.58 19.97 12.30
N GLY A 189 -17.28 21.15 12.84
CA GLY A 189 -17.87 21.65 14.10
C GLY A 189 -17.67 20.66 15.26
N ASP A 190 -18.76 20.36 15.96
CA ASP A 190 -18.81 19.33 17.01
C ASP A 190 -19.12 17.92 16.45
N ASP A 191 -19.48 17.80 15.17
CA ASP A 191 -19.81 16.53 14.53
C ASP A 191 -18.54 15.89 13.96
N ARG A 192 -17.73 15.36 14.87
CA ARG A 192 -16.46 14.67 14.56
C ARG A 192 -16.64 13.29 13.90
N ASP A 193 -17.89 12.83 13.75
CA ASP A 193 -18.24 11.54 13.14
C ASP A 193 -18.81 11.68 11.71
N ARG A 194 -18.95 12.91 11.20
CA ARG A 194 -19.48 13.17 9.84
C ARG A 194 -18.51 12.66 8.76
N HIS A 195 -18.99 11.79 7.87
CA HIS A 195 -18.27 11.25 6.69
C HIS A 195 -18.81 11.82 5.38
#